data_AF-A0A928PHB1-F1
#
_entry.id   AF-A0A928PHB1-F1
#
_cell.length_a   1.000
_cell.length_b   1.000
_cell.length_c   1.000
_cell.angle_alpha   90.00
_cell.angle_beta   90.00
_cell.angle_gamma   90.00
#
_symmetry.space_group_name_H-M   'P 1'
#
loop_
_entity.id
_entity.type
_entity.pdbx_description
1 polymer ?
#
loop_
_entity_poly.entity_id
_entity_poly.type
_entity_poly.pdbx_seq_one_letter_code
_entity_poly.pdbx_strand_id
1 'polypeptide(L)'
;MKYKVHELAKDLGVSSKAVSEVVEKYCKTVRKSMTSLEEEELNVVFDYFTQENAVENFNAYFAVATKAQAEREDKAKTEPAPQPEKAQQGGKKDAPKKSDAPQKKTDAPKKPAETEAPVSEGAIKSKRGEGKVVDTRAGYVDVERYNEKYDRMAYDKGRSDSTMSTQKQKLRQRSQQKGKHRSGKRETEQQRIDRIAQERKAKPLTIKIPDEITVTELALRLKATAAEVIKKAFLMGTMVTQNDTIDFDTASLIAMEFHAKVEKEVIVTIEERIIDDREDDDENLKMRAPVVVVMGHVDHGKTSLLDYIRHANVTASEAGGITQHIGAYRVDVDGRDITFLDTPGHEAFTTMRARGAQCTDIAILVVAADDGIMPQTVEAINHAKAAGVSVIVAINKMDKEAANPDRVMQQLTEHEIIPEEWGGDTPCIPISAKTGMGIDDLLEMVTLVADMKELKANPDRAAKGIVVEARLDKGRGPIATILVQNGTLRTGDIVVAGTAVGRVRAMTNERGERVQEAGPSVPVEITGLAEVPSGGDVFNAVSDERLARELVEQRKSQKKEEIFNSRTK
;
A
#
# COMPACT_ATOMS: atom_id res chain seq x y z
N MET A 1 -40.33 -5.80 11.67
CA MET A 1 -40.57 -7.17 11.13
C MET A 1 -41.81 -7.77 11.78
N LYS A 2 -42.41 -8.84 11.23
CA LYS A 2 -43.44 -9.63 11.93
C LYS A 2 -42.82 -10.80 12.69
N TYR A 3 -42.59 -10.61 13.99
CA TYR A 3 -41.93 -11.56 14.89
C TYR A 3 -42.93 -12.06 15.94
N LYS A 4 -42.97 -13.36 16.26
CA LYS A 4 -44.04 -13.96 17.09
C LYS A 4 -43.66 -14.08 18.56
N VAL A 5 -44.67 -14.04 19.43
CA VAL A 5 -44.52 -14.19 20.89
C VAL A 5 -43.71 -15.44 21.29
N HIS A 6 -43.93 -16.59 20.65
CA HIS A 6 -43.16 -17.81 20.95
C HIS A 6 -41.72 -17.83 20.39
N GLU A 7 -41.43 -17.05 19.34
CA GLU A 7 -40.08 -16.87 18.80
C GLU A 7 -39.29 -15.99 19.77
N LEU A 8 -39.85 -14.82 20.13
CA LEU A 8 -39.29 -13.91 21.14
C LEU A 8 -39.04 -14.58 22.49
N ALA A 9 -40.01 -15.37 22.98
CA ALA A 9 -39.87 -16.09 24.24
C ALA A 9 -38.70 -17.09 24.21
N LYS A 10 -38.52 -17.80 23.09
CA LYS A 10 -37.43 -18.76 22.91
C LYS A 10 -36.07 -18.07 22.89
N ASP A 11 -35.96 -16.97 22.15
CA ASP A 11 -34.68 -16.26 21.97
C ASP A 11 -34.28 -15.45 23.23
N LEU A 12 -35.25 -15.03 24.05
CA LEU A 12 -35.04 -14.50 25.41
C LEU A 12 -34.91 -15.59 26.50
N GLY A 13 -35.06 -16.89 26.17
CA GLY A 13 -34.96 -18.00 27.12
C GLY A 13 -36.10 -18.11 28.15
N VAL A 14 -37.19 -17.34 28.00
CA VAL A 14 -38.32 -17.25 28.95
C VAL A 14 -39.57 -17.99 28.45
N SER A 15 -40.56 -18.18 29.33
CA SER A 15 -41.83 -18.79 28.91
C SER A 15 -42.66 -17.84 28.05
N SER A 16 -43.36 -18.36 27.03
CA SER A 16 -44.28 -17.55 26.20
C SER A 16 -45.47 -16.97 26.96
N LYS A 17 -45.73 -17.45 28.19
CA LYS A 17 -46.70 -16.84 29.11
C LYS A 17 -46.17 -15.52 29.67
N ALA A 18 -44.96 -15.51 30.22
CA ALA A 18 -44.33 -14.30 30.76
C ALA A 18 -44.25 -13.17 29.71
N VAL A 19 -43.89 -13.49 28.46
CA VAL A 19 -43.92 -12.52 27.35
C VAL A 19 -45.34 -12.00 27.07
N SER A 20 -46.35 -12.87 27.11
CA SER A 20 -47.75 -12.46 26.91
C SER A 20 -48.26 -11.57 28.07
N GLU A 21 -47.88 -11.90 29.30
CA GLU A 21 -48.25 -11.18 30.52
C GLU A 21 -47.61 -9.77 30.58
N VAL A 22 -46.37 -9.61 30.11
CA VAL A 22 -45.69 -8.31 29.97
C VAL A 22 -46.41 -7.43 28.93
N VAL A 23 -46.78 -8.00 27.77
CA VAL A 23 -47.54 -7.28 26.73
C VAL A 23 -48.94 -6.90 27.23
N GLU A 24 -49.64 -7.80 27.93
CA GLU A 24 -50.96 -7.50 28.52
C GLU A 24 -50.86 -6.41 29.61
N LYS A 25 -49.81 -6.43 30.43
CA LYS A 25 -49.57 -5.46 31.52
C LYS A 25 -49.28 -4.05 31.02
N TYR A 26 -48.44 -3.90 29.99
CA TYR A 26 -47.99 -2.57 29.51
C TYR A 26 -48.72 -2.09 28.25
N CYS A 27 -48.97 -2.97 27.29
CA CYS A 27 -49.66 -2.63 26.02
C CYS A 27 -51.18 -2.84 26.08
N LYS A 28 -51.70 -3.51 27.11
CA LYS A 28 -53.14 -3.82 27.31
C LYS A 28 -53.75 -4.68 26.18
N THR A 29 -52.91 -5.39 25.43
CA THR A 29 -53.28 -6.26 24.31
C THR A 29 -53.07 -7.73 24.66
N VAL A 30 -54.14 -8.53 24.65
CA VAL A 30 -54.05 -9.98 24.94
C VAL A 30 -53.56 -10.73 23.70
N ARG A 31 -52.23 -10.77 23.52
CA ARG A 31 -51.56 -11.55 22.46
C ARG A 31 -51.42 -13.02 22.89
N LYS A 32 -51.40 -13.94 21.92
CA LYS A 32 -51.21 -15.39 22.16
C LYS A 32 -49.88 -15.85 21.54
N SER A 33 -49.33 -17.00 21.96
CA SER A 33 -47.99 -17.46 21.54
C SER A 33 -47.72 -17.48 20.02
N MET A 34 -48.78 -17.68 19.21
CA MET A 34 -48.72 -17.72 17.74
C MET A 34 -49.00 -16.37 17.05
N THR A 35 -49.41 -15.31 17.75
CA THR A 35 -49.58 -13.98 17.12
C THR A 35 -48.24 -13.26 16.98
N SER A 36 -48.09 -12.52 15.89
CA SER A 36 -47.01 -11.54 15.74
C SER A 36 -47.25 -10.33 16.64
N LEU A 37 -46.17 -9.80 17.20
CA LEU A 37 -46.11 -8.52 17.90
C LEU A 37 -45.84 -7.38 16.92
N GLU A 38 -46.26 -6.18 17.30
CA GLU A 38 -45.93 -4.93 16.60
C GLU A 38 -44.67 -4.28 17.21
N GLU A 39 -44.03 -3.36 16.49
CA GLU A 39 -42.66 -2.91 16.84
C GLU A 39 -42.60 -2.12 18.16
N GLU A 40 -43.69 -1.45 18.54
CA GLU A 40 -43.86 -0.83 19.86
C GLU A 40 -44.02 -1.88 20.98
N GLU A 41 -44.80 -2.95 20.75
CA GLU A 41 -44.96 -4.06 21.70
C GLU A 41 -43.64 -4.82 21.90
N LEU A 42 -42.81 -4.95 20.85
CA LEU A 42 -41.50 -5.59 20.91
C LEU A 42 -40.52 -4.81 21.79
N ASN A 43 -40.40 -3.51 21.59
CA ASN A 43 -39.45 -2.67 22.34
C ASN A 43 -39.75 -2.69 23.85
N VAL A 44 -41.03 -2.58 24.23
CA VAL A 44 -41.46 -2.62 25.64
C VAL A 44 -41.12 -3.98 26.30
N VAL A 45 -41.20 -5.09 25.56
CA VAL A 45 -40.79 -6.41 26.07
C VAL A 45 -39.27 -6.51 26.23
N PHE A 46 -38.50 -6.01 25.26
CA PHE A 46 -37.04 -5.98 25.36
C PHE A 46 -36.57 -5.12 26.53
N ASP A 47 -37.04 -3.88 26.66
CA ASP A 47 -36.68 -2.99 27.77
C ASP A 47 -36.97 -3.63 29.14
N TYR A 48 -38.13 -4.29 29.30
CA TYR A 48 -38.50 -4.96 30.54
C TYR A 48 -37.55 -6.13 30.88
N PHE A 49 -37.31 -7.05 29.94
CA PHE A 49 -36.45 -8.20 30.19
C PHE A 49 -34.95 -7.85 30.23
N THR A 50 -34.51 -6.77 29.58
CA THR A 50 -33.15 -6.24 29.71
C THR A 50 -32.93 -5.58 31.07
N GLN A 51 -33.95 -4.93 31.65
CA GLN A 51 -33.88 -4.41 33.02
C GLN A 51 -33.92 -5.51 34.08
N GLU A 52 -34.78 -6.53 33.94
CA GLU A 52 -34.82 -7.67 34.90
C GLU A 52 -33.55 -8.54 34.85
N ASN A 53 -32.87 -8.66 33.70
CA ASN A 53 -31.64 -9.43 33.54
C ASN A 53 -30.35 -8.57 33.58
N ALA A 54 -30.43 -7.34 34.11
CA ALA A 54 -29.26 -6.48 34.28
C ALA A 54 -28.31 -7.05 35.36
N VAL A 55 -27.19 -7.63 34.94
CA VAL A 55 -26.20 -8.20 35.85
C VAL A 55 -25.28 -7.11 36.38
N GLU A 56 -25.27 -6.88 37.70
CA GLU A 56 -24.48 -5.83 38.35
C GLU A 56 -22.95 -5.97 38.15
N ASN A 57 -22.45 -7.16 37.81
CA ASN A 57 -21.02 -7.37 37.56
C ASN A 57 -20.71 -8.57 36.65
N PHE A 58 -19.90 -8.36 35.61
CA PHE A 58 -19.59 -9.37 34.59
C PHE A 58 -18.59 -10.46 35.02
N ASN A 59 -18.04 -10.38 36.23
CA ASN A 59 -17.00 -11.28 36.75
C ASN A 59 -17.32 -12.78 36.58
N ALA A 60 -18.58 -13.19 36.70
CA ALA A 60 -19.01 -14.58 36.51
C ALA A 60 -18.80 -15.09 35.07
N TYR A 61 -18.93 -14.22 34.06
CA TYR A 61 -18.73 -14.57 32.65
C TYR A 61 -17.24 -14.77 32.35
N PHE A 62 -16.39 -13.84 32.80
CA PHE A 62 -14.94 -13.96 32.65
C PHE A 62 -14.33 -15.15 33.43
N ALA A 63 -14.88 -15.49 34.59
CA ALA A 63 -14.46 -16.65 35.38
C ALA A 63 -14.72 -18.02 34.71
N VAL A 64 -15.63 -18.08 33.73
CA VAL A 64 -15.84 -19.29 32.90
C VAL A 64 -14.84 -19.33 31.75
N ALA A 65 -14.54 -18.18 31.13
CA ALA A 65 -13.55 -18.09 30.07
C ALA A 65 -12.13 -18.47 30.55
N THR A 66 -11.71 -17.98 31.72
CA THR A 66 -10.39 -18.32 32.29
C THR A 66 -10.28 -19.80 32.69
N LYS A 67 -11.35 -20.43 33.19
CA LYS A 67 -11.38 -21.89 33.41
C LYS A 67 -11.28 -22.68 32.10
N ALA A 68 -11.98 -22.25 31.05
CA ALA A 68 -11.89 -22.86 29.72
C ALA A 68 -10.51 -22.70 29.05
N GLN A 69 -9.72 -21.70 29.45
CA GLN A 69 -8.31 -21.56 29.06
C GLN A 69 -7.40 -22.46 29.91
N ALA A 70 -7.57 -22.49 31.24
CA ALA A 70 -6.80 -23.35 32.14
C ALA A 70 -6.90 -24.84 31.77
N GLU A 71 -8.11 -25.35 31.49
CA GLU A 71 -8.31 -26.73 31.03
C GLU A 71 -7.71 -27.05 29.64
N ARG A 72 -7.36 -26.04 28.85
CA ARG A 72 -6.62 -26.20 27.58
C ARG A 72 -5.11 -26.19 27.83
N GLU A 73 -4.62 -25.38 28.77
CA GLU A 73 -3.20 -25.34 29.10
C GLU A 73 -2.70 -26.59 29.82
N ASP A 74 -3.47 -27.18 30.74
CA ASP A 74 -3.07 -28.45 31.40
C ASP A 74 -3.01 -29.61 30.40
N LYS A 75 -3.93 -29.65 29.42
CA LYS A 75 -3.93 -30.64 28.34
C LYS A 75 -2.79 -30.42 27.34
N ALA A 76 -2.32 -29.19 27.17
CA ALA A 76 -1.14 -28.88 26.34
C ALA A 76 0.20 -29.25 27.00
N LYS A 77 0.22 -29.55 28.30
CA LYS A 77 1.43 -29.87 29.08
C LYS A 77 1.63 -31.38 29.34
N THR A 78 0.79 -32.25 28.78
CA THR A 78 0.77 -33.70 29.10
C THR A 78 0.72 -34.68 27.90
N GLU A 79 1.32 -34.34 26.75
CA GLU A 79 1.61 -35.31 25.67
C GLU A 79 3.13 -35.37 25.32
N PRO A 80 3.78 -36.56 25.35
CA PRO A 80 5.16 -36.74 24.90
C PRO A 80 5.31 -36.78 23.37
N ALA A 81 6.44 -36.30 22.84
CA ALA A 81 6.72 -36.25 21.41
C ALA A 81 6.93 -37.65 20.77
N PRO A 82 6.42 -37.91 19.54
CA PRO A 82 6.52 -39.21 18.88
C PRO A 82 7.77 -39.35 17.98
N GLN A 83 8.39 -40.54 17.98
CA GLN A 83 9.36 -41.01 16.97
C GLN A 83 9.28 -42.56 16.81
N PRO A 84 9.83 -43.18 15.74
CA PRO A 84 8.97 -43.96 14.84
C PRO A 84 9.36 -45.45 14.65
N GLU A 85 8.46 -46.28 14.07
CA GLU A 85 8.78 -47.16 12.93
C GLU A 85 7.59 -47.94 12.29
N LYS A 86 7.76 -48.26 11.00
CA LYS A 86 7.29 -49.45 10.21
C LYS A 86 5.86 -50.04 10.34
N ALA A 87 5.04 -49.69 9.35
CA ALA A 87 4.25 -50.56 8.44
C ALA A 87 3.89 -52.03 8.79
N GLN A 88 2.62 -52.42 8.52
CA GLN A 88 2.30 -53.41 7.45
C GLN A 88 0.80 -53.55 7.07
N GLN A 89 0.54 -53.73 5.77
CA GLN A 89 -0.52 -54.50 5.07
C GLN A 89 -2.04 -54.27 5.27
N GLY A 90 -2.76 -54.20 4.13
CA GLY A 90 -4.18 -54.58 3.97
C GLY A 90 -5.20 -53.42 3.83
N GLY A 91 -6.04 -53.30 2.79
CA GLY A 91 -6.04 -53.96 1.46
C GLY A 91 -7.44 -54.24 0.86
N LYS A 92 -7.83 -53.51 -0.20
CA LYS A 92 -9.17 -53.54 -0.89
C LYS A 92 -10.30 -52.98 0.01
N LYS A 93 -11.44 -52.43 -0.47
CA LYS A 93 -12.03 -52.09 -1.80
C LYS A 93 -12.93 -50.82 -1.58
N ASP A 94 -13.62 -50.15 -2.50
CA ASP A 94 -13.98 -50.37 -3.91
C ASP A 94 -14.24 -49.04 -4.65
N ALA A 95 -14.57 -49.06 -5.95
CA ALA A 95 -14.98 -47.90 -6.77
C ALA A 95 -15.95 -48.31 -7.91
N PRO A 96 -16.43 -47.42 -8.81
CA PRO A 96 -17.14 -46.16 -8.61
C PRO A 96 -18.49 -46.08 -9.39
N LYS A 97 -19.33 -45.06 -9.14
CA LYS A 97 -20.38 -44.54 -10.07
C LYS A 97 -20.41 -43.00 -9.95
N LYS A 98 -20.37 -42.16 -11.00
CA LYS A 98 -21.04 -42.06 -12.32
C LYS A 98 -22.47 -41.48 -12.29
N SER A 99 -22.82 -40.80 -13.39
CA SER A 99 -24.05 -40.03 -13.70
C SER A 99 -24.25 -38.75 -12.88
N ASP A 100 -24.72 -37.62 -13.43
CA ASP A 100 -24.86 -37.23 -14.85
C ASP A 100 -24.94 -35.69 -15.00
N ALA A 101 -24.74 -35.17 -16.21
CA ALA A 101 -25.15 -33.83 -16.64
C ALA A 101 -26.27 -33.97 -17.69
N PRO A 102 -27.23 -33.03 -17.81
CA PRO A 102 -27.02 -31.99 -18.83
C PRO A 102 -27.79 -30.62 -18.70
N GLN A 103 -27.27 -29.64 -19.45
CA GLN A 103 -27.99 -28.61 -20.26
C GLN A 103 -28.65 -27.34 -19.68
N LYS A 104 -28.06 -26.20 -20.10
CA LYS A 104 -28.65 -25.04 -20.84
C LYS A 104 -29.83 -24.23 -20.25
N LYS A 105 -29.55 -22.93 -19.99
CA LYS A 105 -29.94 -21.72 -20.77
C LYS A 105 -29.24 -20.52 -20.12
N THR A 106 -28.58 -19.55 -20.75
CA THR A 106 -28.76 -18.78 -22.01
C THR A 106 -30.03 -17.94 -22.08
N ASP A 107 -29.95 -16.69 -21.68
CA ASP A 107 -30.76 -15.59 -22.21
C ASP A 107 -29.99 -14.26 -22.13
N ALA A 108 -30.25 -13.36 -23.09
CA ALA A 108 -29.60 -12.05 -23.23
C ALA A 108 -30.60 -11.01 -23.80
N PRO A 109 -30.41 -9.69 -23.59
CA PRO A 109 -31.54 -8.77 -23.43
C PRO A 109 -32.12 -8.20 -24.73
N LYS A 110 -33.39 -7.76 -24.65
CA LYS A 110 -34.06 -6.94 -25.67
C LYS A 110 -34.10 -5.46 -25.27
N LYS A 111 -33.73 -4.58 -26.21
CA LYS A 111 -34.26 -3.20 -26.34
C LYS A 111 -35.32 -3.19 -27.45
N PRO A 112 -36.18 -2.16 -27.49
CA PRO A 112 -36.51 -1.56 -28.79
C PRO A 112 -36.69 -0.02 -28.78
N ALA A 113 -36.60 0.53 -30.00
CA ALA A 113 -37.21 1.77 -30.51
C ALA A 113 -36.60 3.15 -30.18
N GLU A 114 -36.71 4.03 -31.18
CA GLU A 114 -36.33 5.44 -31.26
C GLU A 114 -37.59 6.30 -31.52
N THR A 115 -37.49 7.63 -31.47
CA THR A 115 -38.44 8.56 -32.10
C THR A 115 -37.72 9.87 -32.47
N GLU A 116 -38.19 10.57 -33.51
CA GLU A 116 -37.43 11.63 -34.22
C GLU A 116 -37.69 13.08 -33.75
N ALA A 117 -37.03 14.05 -34.41
CA ALA A 117 -37.02 15.51 -34.12
C ALA A 117 -38.12 16.27 -34.93
N PRO A 118 -38.01 17.52 -35.49
CA PRO A 118 -36.92 18.52 -35.64
C PRO A 118 -37.14 19.76 -34.68
N VAL A 119 -36.78 21.06 -34.88
CA VAL A 119 -36.26 21.90 -36.00
C VAL A 119 -35.50 23.14 -35.46
N SER A 120 -34.56 23.70 -36.26
CA SER A 120 -34.16 25.14 -36.38
C SER A 120 -33.66 25.96 -35.16
N GLU A 121 -32.76 26.95 -35.26
CA GLU A 121 -31.80 27.38 -36.31
C GLU A 121 -30.71 28.29 -35.68
N GLY A 122 -29.58 28.51 -36.36
CA GLY A 122 -28.56 29.50 -35.96
C GLY A 122 -27.16 29.21 -36.49
N ALA A 123 -26.75 29.86 -37.59
CA ALA A 123 -25.53 29.50 -38.33
C ALA A 123 -24.42 30.56 -38.29
N ILE A 124 -23.19 30.13 -37.98
CA ILE A 124 -21.94 30.86 -38.30
C ILE A 124 -20.95 29.87 -38.93
N LYS A 125 -20.35 30.26 -40.07
CA LYS A 125 -19.40 29.42 -40.83
C LYS A 125 -17.94 29.73 -40.46
N SER A 126 -17.12 28.71 -40.26
CA SER A 126 -15.66 28.81 -40.45
C SER A 126 -15.11 27.50 -41.05
N LYS A 127 -13.98 27.58 -41.77
CA LYS A 127 -13.35 26.41 -42.43
C LYS A 127 -12.21 25.85 -41.58
N ARG A 128 -12.16 24.53 -41.38
CA ARG A 128 -10.92 23.81 -41.03
C ARG A 128 -10.96 22.36 -41.55
N GLY A 129 -9.79 21.76 -41.74
CA GLY A 129 -9.57 20.66 -42.68
C GLY A 129 -10.08 19.28 -42.24
N GLU A 130 -10.23 18.40 -43.23
CA GLU A 130 -10.68 17.01 -43.08
C GLU A 130 -9.58 16.13 -42.44
N GLY A 131 -9.71 15.87 -41.14
CA GLY A 131 -8.95 14.81 -40.48
C GLY A 131 -9.63 13.45 -40.69
N LYS A 132 -8.97 12.50 -41.36
CA LYS A 132 -9.49 11.12 -41.48
C LYS A 132 -9.34 10.38 -40.14
N VAL A 133 -10.47 10.19 -39.46
CA VAL A 133 -10.60 9.24 -38.35
C VAL A 133 -10.49 7.82 -38.92
N VAL A 134 -9.78 6.93 -38.21
CA VAL A 134 -9.68 5.51 -38.53
C VAL A 134 -10.43 4.73 -37.45
N ASP A 135 -11.48 4.01 -37.84
CA ASP A 135 -12.22 3.12 -36.94
C ASP A 135 -11.53 1.75 -36.89
N THR A 136 -11.09 1.35 -35.70
CA THR A 136 -10.25 0.15 -35.47
C THR A 136 -11.06 -1.08 -35.08
N ARG A 137 -12.38 -1.09 -35.29
CA ARG A 137 -13.27 -2.20 -34.86
C ARG A 137 -13.53 -3.31 -35.89
N ALA A 138 -12.98 -3.23 -37.10
CA ALA A 138 -13.10 -4.26 -38.13
C ALA A 138 -11.73 -4.93 -38.41
N GLY A 139 -11.66 -6.25 -38.18
CA GLY A 139 -10.42 -7.03 -38.28
C GLY A 139 -10.02 -7.43 -39.70
N TYR A 140 -9.73 -6.47 -40.57
CA TYR A 140 -8.99 -6.70 -41.82
C TYR A 140 -8.09 -5.48 -42.13
N VAL A 141 -6.78 -5.61 -41.90
CA VAL A 141 -5.79 -4.58 -42.24
C VAL A 141 -5.21 -4.92 -43.61
N ASP A 142 -5.54 -4.11 -44.60
CA ASP A 142 -5.12 -4.30 -45.99
C ASP A 142 -3.63 -3.96 -46.17
N VAL A 143 -2.80 -5.00 -46.23
CA VAL A 143 -1.33 -4.92 -46.22
C VAL A 143 -0.76 -4.39 -47.55
N GLU A 144 -1.47 -4.61 -48.69
CA GLU A 144 -0.98 -4.19 -50.01
C GLU A 144 -0.77 -2.67 -50.07
N ARG A 145 -1.61 -1.91 -49.35
CA ARG A 145 -1.59 -0.44 -49.30
C ARG A 145 -0.36 0.16 -48.61
N TYR A 146 0.50 -0.65 -47.99
CA TYR A 146 1.76 -0.19 -47.37
C TYR A 146 3.00 -0.45 -48.24
N ASN A 147 2.96 -1.42 -49.15
CA ASN A 147 4.08 -1.73 -50.05
C ASN A 147 4.33 -0.63 -51.09
N GLU A 148 3.27 0.04 -51.57
CA GLU A 148 3.36 1.06 -52.62
C GLU A 148 4.29 2.25 -52.27
N LYS A 149 4.55 2.46 -50.97
CA LYS A 149 5.49 3.49 -50.48
C LYS A 149 6.96 3.10 -50.63
N TYR A 150 7.29 1.80 -50.62
CA TYR A 150 8.67 1.33 -50.78
C TYR A 150 9.08 1.27 -52.26
N ASP A 151 8.22 0.77 -53.15
CA ASP A 151 8.54 0.72 -54.59
C ASP A 151 8.73 2.11 -55.21
N ARG A 152 7.95 3.12 -54.76
CA ARG A 152 8.14 4.51 -55.20
C ARG A 152 9.48 5.10 -54.75
N MET A 153 10.00 4.72 -53.57
CA MET A 153 11.34 5.15 -53.13
C MET A 153 12.48 4.44 -53.87
N ALA A 154 12.26 3.24 -54.41
CA ALA A 154 13.29 2.51 -55.15
C ALA A 154 13.61 3.14 -56.53
N TYR A 155 12.67 3.87 -57.14
CA TYR A 155 12.83 4.47 -58.47
C TYR A 155 13.19 5.96 -58.46
N ASP A 156 12.96 6.70 -57.38
CA ASP A 156 13.18 8.16 -57.31
C ASP A 156 14.63 8.58 -57.04
N LYS A 157 15.58 7.94 -57.73
CA LYS A 157 17.00 8.34 -57.76
C LYS A 157 17.53 8.44 -59.19
N GLY A 158 16.62 8.66 -60.14
CA GLY A 158 16.83 8.34 -61.56
C GLY A 158 16.40 9.37 -62.61
N ARG A 159 15.85 10.55 -62.25
CA ARG A 159 15.67 11.73 -63.15
C ARG A 159 14.96 12.91 -62.46
N SER A 160 15.68 13.99 -62.17
CA SER A 160 15.22 15.37 -62.41
C SER A 160 16.33 16.38 -62.08
N ASP A 161 16.93 16.97 -63.10
CA ASP A 161 17.20 18.42 -63.13
C ASP A 161 17.31 18.86 -64.60
N SER A 162 16.69 19.97 -64.94
CA SER A 162 16.83 20.63 -66.23
C SER A 162 16.33 22.08 -66.18
N THR A 163 17.25 23.04 -66.20
CA THR A 163 17.32 24.17 -67.16
C THR A 163 17.97 25.41 -66.55
N MET A 164 19.23 25.66 -66.88
CA MET A 164 19.83 27.01 -66.81
C MET A 164 20.81 27.23 -67.97
N SER A 165 20.57 28.31 -68.71
CA SER A 165 21.49 29.06 -69.59
C SER A 165 22.63 28.33 -70.30
N THR A 166 22.41 28.15 -71.60
CA THR A 166 23.39 28.03 -72.69
C THR A 166 24.73 28.79 -72.50
N GLN A 167 25.86 28.07 -72.45
CA GLN A 167 27.14 28.62 -72.93
C GLN A 167 28.00 27.55 -73.61
N LYS A 168 28.57 27.89 -74.77
CA LYS A 168 29.41 26.99 -75.57
C LYS A 168 30.85 26.96 -75.05
N GLN A 169 31.39 25.77 -74.79
CA GLN A 169 32.84 25.53 -74.94
C GLN A 169 33.10 24.17 -75.62
N LYS A 170 34.20 24.09 -76.37
CA LYS A 170 34.46 23.02 -77.34
C LYS A 170 35.23 21.85 -76.73
N LEU A 171 34.92 20.66 -77.22
CA LEU A 171 35.66 19.42 -77.03
C LEU A 171 37.15 19.58 -77.39
N ARG A 172 38.05 18.96 -76.61
CA ARG A 172 39.42 18.61 -77.06
C ARG A 172 39.82 17.23 -76.56
N GLN A 173 40.42 16.45 -77.46
CA GLN A 173 40.86 15.08 -77.21
C GLN A 173 42.27 15.04 -76.58
N ARG A 174 42.47 14.19 -75.56
CA ARG A 174 43.74 13.48 -75.28
C ARG A 174 43.42 12.32 -74.33
N SER A 175 43.20 11.11 -74.83
CA SER A 175 44.19 10.13 -75.31
C SER A 175 44.99 9.45 -74.19
N GLN A 176 44.59 8.22 -73.88
CA GLN A 176 45.40 7.06 -73.44
C GLN A 176 46.54 7.26 -72.41
N GLN A 177 46.39 6.68 -71.20
CA GLN A 177 47.48 5.88 -70.61
C GLN A 177 47.03 4.71 -69.70
N LYS A 178 46.62 3.63 -70.36
CA LYS A 178 46.91 2.21 -70.06
C LYS A 178 47.47 1.83 -68.66
N GLY A 179 46.63 1.21 -67.83
CA GLY A 179 46.88 -0.19 -67.41
C GLY A 179 47.18 -0.52 -65.93
N LYS A 180 46.21 -1.20 -65.28
CA LYS A 180 46.43 -2.52 -64.62
C LYS A 180 45.09 -3.17 -64.23
N HIS A 181 44.69 -4.25 -64.89
CA HIS A 181 43.63 -5.14 -64.37
C HIS A 181 44.20 -6.00 -63.24
N ARG A 182 43.51 -6.07 -62.10
CA ARG A 182 43.78 -7.04 -61.02
C ARG A 182 42.70 -8.12 -61.08
N SER A 183 43.11 -9.37 -61.31
CA SER A 183 42.16 -10.48 -61.50
C SER A 183 41.39 -10.77 -60.21
N GLY A 184 40.08 -10.55 -60.23
CA GLY A 184 39.18 -10.98 -59.18
C GLY A 184 38.75 -12.42 -59.39
N LYS A 185 39.27 -13.35 -58.57
CA LYS A 185 38.66 -14.69 -58.45
C LYS A 185 37.20 -14.51 -58.03
N ARG A 186 36.26 -15.07 -58.78
CA ARG A 186 34.89 -15.29 -58.30
C ARG A 186 34.94 -16.32 -57.17
N GLU A 187 34.62 -15.89 -55.94
CA GLU A 187 34.22 -16.82 -54.88
C GLU A 187 32.97 -17.59 -55.34
N THR A 188 32.89 -18.88 -55.08
CA THR A 188 31.65 -19.65 -55.24
C THR A 188 30.68 -19.31 -54.11
N GLU A 189 29.37 -19.34 -54.40
CA GLU A 189 28.34 -18.88 -53.44
C GLU A 189 28.37 -19.65 -52.11
N GLN A 190 28.75 -20.93 -52.15
CA GLN A 190 28.98 -21.77 -50.96
C GLN A 190 30.02 -21.15 -50.01
N GLN A 191 31.18 -20.73 -50.52
CA GLN A 191 32.24 -20.09 -49.70
C GLN A 191 31.77 -18.77 -49.09
N ARG A 192 30.86 -18.07 -49.78
CA ARG A 192 30.24 -16.83 -49.30
C ARG A 192 29.22 -17.10 -48.20
N ILE A 193 28.45 -18.18 -48.30
CA ILE A 193 27.52 -18.65 -47.26
C ILE A 193 28.29 -19.11 -46.01
N ASP A 194 29.34 -19.91 -46.17
CA ASP A 194 30.17 -20.38 -45.06
C ASP A 194 30.83 -19.21 -44.30
N ARG A 195 31.32 -18.20 -45.03
CA ARG A 195 31.88 -16.97 -44.44
C ARG A 195 30.83 -16.19 -43.65
N ILE A 196 29.61 -16.04 -44.18
CA ILE A 196 28.49 -15.41 -43.47
C ILE A 196 28.07 -16.24 -42.24
N ALA A 197 28.14 -17.56 -42.31
CA ALA A 197 27.87 -18.45 -41.17
C ALA A 197 28.94 -18.31 -40.07
N GLN A 198 30.22 -18.18 -40.44
CA GLN A 198 31.29 -17.89 -39.49
C GLN A 198 31.17 -16.48 -38.88
N GLU A 199 30.87 -15.46 -39.67
CA GLU A 199 30.62 -14.10 -39.15
C GLU A 199 29.39 -14.02 -38.22
N ARG A 200 28.39 -14.88 -38.42
CA ARG A 200 27.26 -15.04 -37.48
C ARG A 200 27.65 -15.78 -36.21
N LYS A 201 28.47 -16.84 -36.27
CA LYS A 201 29.03 -17.52 -35.09
C LYS A 201 29.99 -16.65 -34.28
N ALA A 202 30.66 -15.68 -34.91
CA ALA A 202 31.65 -14.82 -34.26
C ALA A 202 31.07 -13.68 -33.41
N LYS A 203 29.75 -13.50 -33.36
CA LYS A 203 29.09 -12.51 -32.50
C LYS A 203 28.42 -13.21 -31.31
N PRO A 204 28.92 -13.05 -30.06
CA PRO A 204 28.22 -13.58 -28.90
C PRO A 204 26.86 -12.88 -28.76
N LEU A 205 25.77 -13.66 -28.76
CA LEU A 205 24.47 -13.11 -28.42
C LEU A 205 24.39 -12.89 -26.91
N THR A 206 24.03 -11.70 -26.46
CA THR A 206 23.58 -11.51 -25.08
C THR A 206 22.09 -11.80 -25.01
N ILE A 207 21.67 -12.62 -24.04
CA ILE A 207 20.30 -13.10 -23.87
C ILE A 207 19.91 -12.91 -22.41
N LYS A 208 18.72 -12.33 -22.20
CA LYS A 208 18.09 -12.25 -20.88
C LYS A 208 17.20 -13.48 -20.67
N ILE A 209 17.30 -14.12 -19.51
CA ILE A 209 16.52 -15.31 -19.14
C ILE A 209 15.89 -15.09 -17.75
N PRO A 210 14.56 -15.23 -17.58
CA PRO A 210 13.88 -15.15 -16.28
C PRO A 210 14.14 -16.40 -15.41
N ASP A 211 13.59 -16.42 -14.19
CA ASP A 211 13.73 -17.55 -13.25
C ASP A 211 13.18 -18.89 -13.77
N GLU A 212 12.09 -18.86 -14.54
CA GLU A 212 11.56 -20.02 -15.27
C GLU A 212 11.28 -19.63 -16.73
N ILE A 213 11.70 -20.47 -17.69
CA ILE A 213 11.48 -20.25 -19.13
C ILE A 213 11.04 -21.53 -19.84
N THR A 214 10.15 -21.42 -20.83
CA THR A 214 9.79 -22.56 -21.70
C THR A 214 10.88 -22.85 -22.73
N VAL A 215 11.05 -24.13 -23.10
CA VAL A 215 12.01 -24.54 -24.17
C VAL A 215 11.76 -23.79 -25.50
N THR A 216 10.50 -23.49 -25.81
CA THR A 216 10.09 -22.69 -26.97
C THR A 216 10.61 -21.25 -26.89
N GLU A 217 10.42 -20.55 -25.77
CA GLU A 217 10.92 -19.20 -25.59
C GLU A 217 12.45 -19.15 -25.55
N LEU A 218 13.09 -20.11 -24.88
CA LEU A 218 14.55 -20.22 -24.83
C LEU A 218 15.13 -20.37 -26.25
N ALA A 219 14.52 -21.21 -27.10
CA ALA A 219 14.90 -21.36 -28.50
C ALA A 219 14.71 -20.07 -29.32
N LEU A 220 13.59 -19.37 -29.14
CA LEU A 220 13.32 -18.09 -29.79
C LEU A 220 14.33 -17.01 -29.39
N ARG A 221 14.66 -16.90 -28.10
CA ARG A 221 15.68 -15.97 -27.58
C ARG A 221 17.09 -16.32 -28.10
N LEU A 222 17.42 -17.62 -28.17
CA LEU A 222 18.66 -18.14 -28.77
C LEU A 222 18.76 -18.00 -30.30
N LYS A 223 17.62 -17.78 -30.99
CA LYS A 223 17.50 -17.84 -32.46
C LYS A 223 17.90 -19.21 -33.03
N ALA A 224 17.70 -20.26 -32.23
CA ALA A 224 17.91 -21.66 -32.58
C ALA A 224 16.54 -22.35 -32.79
N THR A 225 16.53 -23.55 -33.39
CA THR A 225 15.31 -24.36 -33.41
C THR A 225 15.11 -25.07 -32.06
N ALA A 226 13.86 -25.28 -31.64
CA ALA A 226 13.57 -26.04 -30.41
C ALA A 226 14.20 -27.45 -30.44
N ALA A 227 14.29 -28.08 -31.62
CA ALA A 227 14.95 -29.37 -31.80
C ALA A 227 16.47 -29.36 -31.58
N GLU A 228 17.14 -28.20 -31.71
CA GLU A 228 18.56 -28.05 -31.37
C GLU A 228 18.74 -27.81 -29.87
N VAL A 229 17.86 -27.01 -29.25
CA VAL A 229 17.85 -26.77 -27.79
C VAL A 229 17.59 -28.08 -27.03
N ILE A 230 16.57 -28.86 -27.43
CA ILE A 230 16.27 -30.18 -26.84
C ILE A 230 17.45 -31.15 -26.99
N LYS A 231 18.15 -31.15 -28.14
CA LYS A 231 19.35 -31.99 -28.33
C LYS A 231 20.50 -31.59 -27.41
N LYS A 232 20.67 -30.28 -27.14
CA LYS A 232 21.69 -29.79 -26.20
C LYS A 232 21.32 -30.12 -24.76
N ALA A 233 20.07 -29.92 -24.33
CA ALA A 233 19.59 -30.34 -23.02
C ALA A 233 19.81 -31.85 -22.79
N PHE A 234 19.42 -32.69 -23.76
CA PHE A 234 19.63 -34.13 -23.71
C PHE A 234 21.11 -34.52 -23.60
N LEU A 235 22.01 -33.82 -24.31
CA LEU A 235 23.47 -33.99 -24.18
C LEU A 235 24.02 -33.60 -22.79
N MET A 236 23.32 -32.72 -22.07
CA MET A 236 23.63 -32.34 -20.67
C MET A 236 22.91 -33.22 -19.64
N GLY A 237 22.18 -34.25 -20.07
CA GLY A 237 21.46 -35.18 -19.21
C GLY A 237 20.05 -34.74 -18.80
N THR A 238 19.59 -33.55 -19.19
CA THR A 238 18.24 -33.07 -18.91
C THR A 238 17.28 -33.46 -20.03
N MET A 239 16.33 -34.36 -19.72
CA MET A 239 15.27 -34.75 -20.65
C MET A 239 14.09 -33.78 -20.52
N VAL A 240 13.88 -32.97 -21.57
CA VAL A 240 12.84 -31.93 -21.64
C VAL A 240 12.21 -31.90 -23.03
N THR A 241 10.91 -31.65 -23.08
CA THR A 241 10.10 -31.52 -24.29
C THR A 241 9.90 -30.04 -24.67
N GLN A 242 9.27 -29.80 -25.81
CA GLN A 242 9.15 -28.45 -26.40
C GLN A 242 8.36 -27.43 -25.54
N ASN A 243 7.46 -27.92 -24.66
CA ASN A 243 6.58 -27.08 -23.86
C ASN A 243 6.94 -27.07 -22.36
N ASP A 244 7.97 -27.82 -21.95
CA ASP A 244 8.34 -27.88 -20.54
C ASP A 244 9.03 -26.58 -20.10
N THR A 245 8.77 -26.19 -18.85
CA THR A 245 9.46 -25.10 -18.16
C THR A 245 10.80 -25.59 -17.61
N ILE A 246 11.80 -24.72 -17.69
CA ILE A 246 13.17 -24.96 -17.25
C ILE A 246 13.59 -23.80 -16.34
N ASP A 247 14.28 -24.14 -15.27
CA ASP A 247 14.90 -23.22 -14.31
C ASP A 247 16.01 -22.37 -14.96
N PHE A 248 16.27 -21.20 -14.39
CA PHE A 248 17.33 -20.30 -14.84
C PHE A 248 18.70 -20.97 -14.96
N ASP A 249 19.09 -21.84 -14.03
CA ASP A 249 20.43 -22.44 -14.03
C ASP A 249 20.60 -23.41 -15.22
N THR A 250 19.68 -24.36 -15.40
CA THR A 250 19.66 -25.28 -16.55
C THR A 250 19.50 -24.52 -17.87
N ALA A 251 18.64 -23.49 -17.94
CA ALA A 251 18.48 -22.66 -19.12
C ALA A 251 19.76 -21.86 -19.45
N SER A 252 20.47 -21.37 -18.43
CA SER A 252 21.72 -20.65 -18.59
C SER A 252 22.83 -21.55 -19.13
N LEU A 253 22.95 -22.78 -18.61
CA LEU A 253 23.91 -23.79 -19.04
C LEU A 253 23.70 -24.17 -20.51
N ILE A 254 22.45 -24.39 -20.92
CA ILE A 254 22.11 -24.64 -22.34
C ILE A 254 22.50 -23.43 -23.20
N ALA A 255 22.25 -22.20 -22.75
CA ALA A 255 22.58 -20.99 -23.50
C ALA A 255 24.09 -20.73 -23.63
N MET A 256 24.91 -21.04 -22.62
CA MET A 256 26.37 -20.97 -22.68
C MET A 256 26.95 -21.87 -23.79
N GLU A 257 26.36 -23.06 -23.99
CA GLU A 257 26.74 -24.02 -25.03
C GLU A 257 26.35 -23.57 -26.46
N PHE A 258 25.48 -22.56 -26.59
CA PHE A 258 25.25 -21.81 -27.85
C PHE A 258 26.16 -20.56 -27.98
N HIS A 259 27.14 -20.39 -27.08
CA HIS A 259 28.01 -19.21 -26.96
C HIS A 259 27.26 -17.90 -26.69
N ALA A 260 26.09 -17.99 -26.04
CA ALA A 260 25.37 -16.81 -25.58
C ALA A 260 25.90 -16.35 -24.20
N LYS A 261 25.99 -15.04 -24.00
CA LYS A 261 26.11 -14.45 -22.67
C LYS A 261 24.73 -14.39 -22.03
N VAL A 262 24.59 -15.02 -20.86
CA VAL A 262 23.33 -15.01 -20.10
C VAL A 262 23.35 -13.84 -19.12
N GLU A 263 22.31 -13.02 -19.17
CA GLU A 263 21.96 -12.07 -18.11
C GLU A 263 20.67 -12.57 -17.44
N LYS A 264 20.56 -12.48 -16.12
CA LYS A 264 19.28 -12.77 -15.45
C LYS A 264 18.28 -11.67 -15.77
N GLU A 265 17.14 -12.05 -16.32
CA GLU A 265 15.98 -11.17 -16.47
C GLU A 265 15.27 -11.07 -15.13
N VAL A 266 15.80 -10.22 -14.25
CA VAL A 266 15.05 -9.78 -13.07
C VAL A 266 13.76 -9.14 -13.59
N ILE A 267 12.62 -9.76 -13.29
CA ILE A 267 11.30 -9.23 -13.62
C ILE A 267 11.03 -8.08 -12.65
N VAL A 268 11.63 -6.91 -12.93
CA VAL A 268 11.49 -5.71 -12.10
C VAL A 268 10.01 -5.40 -11.99
N THR A 269 9.48 -5.56 -10.79
CA THR A 269 8.05 -5.51 -10.49
C THR A 269 7.48 -4.14 -10.79
N ILE A 270 6.15 -4.04 -10.92
CA ILE A 270 5.50 -2.74 -11.14
C ILE A 270 5.81 -1.78 -9.98
N GLU A 271 6.03 -2.30 -8.77
CA GLU A 271 6.46 -1.52 -7.59
C GLU A 271 7.89 -1.00 -7.74
N GLU A 272 8.89 -1.87 -7.94
CA GLU A 272 10.31 -1.49 -8.12
C GLU A 272 10.58 -0.59 -9.35
N ARG A 273 9.65 -0.52 -10.31
CA ARG A 273 9.73 0.38 -11.48
C ARG A 273 9.12 1.76 -11.25
N ILE A 274 8.35 1.94 -10.18
CA ILE A 274 7.61 3.17 -9.86
C ILE A 274 8.15 3.81 -8.58
N ILE A 275 8.46 2.99 -7.58
CA ILE A 275 8.97 3.38 -6.27
C ILE A 275 10.49 3.24 -6.32
N ASP A 276 11.18 4.37 -6.30
CA ASP A 276 12.65 4.41 -6.26
C ASP A 276 13.13 4.18 -4.82
N ASP A 277 13.14 2.92 -4.39
CA ASP A 277 13.58 2.51 -3.04
C ASP A 277 15.10 2.32 -2.91
N ARG A 278 15.89 2.96 -3.78
CA ARG A 278 17.35 3.00 -3.65
C ARG A 278 17.78 3.77 -2.41
N GLU A 279 18.84 3.31 -1.76
CA GLU A 279 19.55 4.07 -0.75
C GLU A 279 20.14 5.36 -1.36
N ASP A 280 20.20 6.43 -0.56
CA ASP A 280 20.71 7.74 -0.94
C ASP A 280 22.23 7.82 -0.69
N ASP A 281 22.99 8.43 -1.60
CA ASP A 281 24.39 8.81 -1.31
C ASP A 281 24.43 9.84 -0.17
N ASP A 282 25.33 9.65 0.80
CA ASP A 282 25.47 10.50 2.00
C ASP A 282 25.55 12.01 1.71
N GLU A 283 26.11 12.41 0.55
CA GLU A 283 26.22 13.82 0.15
C GLU A 283 24.87 14.52 -0.08
N ASN A 284 23.80 13.76 -0.35
CA ASN A 284 22.45 14.28 -0.56
C ASN A 284 21.60 14.31 0.72
N LEU A 285 22.05 13.62 1.79
CA LEU A 285 21.35 13.52 3.05
C LEU A 285 21.51 14.80 3.88
N LYS A 286 20.39 15.49 4.11
CA LYS A 286 20.30 16.71 4.91
C LYS A 286 19.59 16.39 6.23
N MET A 287 19.96 17.10 7.29
CA MET A 287 19.26 17.01 8.59
C MET A 287 17.78 17.36 8.41
N ARG A 288 16.88 16.60 9.05
CA ARG A 288 15.44 16.86 9.08
C ARG A 288 14.93 17.07 10.50
N ALA A 289 13.81 17.79 10.62
CA ALA A 289 13.08 17.94 11.88
C ALA A 289 12.72 16.56 12.47
N PRO A 290 12.86 16.32 13.78
CA PRO A 290 12.34 15.12 14.42
C PRO A 290 10.81 15.09 14.35
N VAL A 291 10.25 13.91 14.11
CA VAL A 291 8.82 13.66 14.27
C VAL A 291 8.59 12.98 15.62
N VAL A 292 7.74 13.59 16.45
CA VAL A 292 7.58 13.26 17.88
C VAL A 292 6.12 12.92 18.16
N VAL A 293 5.86 11.71 18.68
CA VAL A 293 4.49 11.30 19.08
C VAL A 293 4.29 11.48 20.57
N VAL A 294 3.12 11.97 20.99
CA VAL A 294 2.78 12.09 22.42
C VAL A 294 1.80 11.01 22.83
N MET A 295 2.23 10.18 23.79
CA MET A 295 1.54 8.99 24.26
C MET A 295 1.32 9.00 25.78
N GLY A 296 0.55 8.02 26.27
CA GLY A 296 0.12 7.91 27.66
C GLY A 296 -1.40 7.76 27.80
N HIS A 297 -1.83 7.61 29.05
CA HIS A 297 -3.22 7.42 29.50
C HIS A 297 -4.12 8.64 29.22
N VAL A 298 -5.43 8.46 29.45
CA VAL A 298 -6.41 9.54 29.58
C VAL A 298 -6.07 10.39 30.83
N ASP A 299 -6.45 11.67 30.84
CA ASP A 299 -6.28 12.65 31.93
C ASP A 299 -4.85 12.89 32.47
N HIS A 300 -3.83 12.25 31.88
CA HIS A 300 -2.41 12.57 32.09
C HIS A 300 -1.98 13.91 31.46
N GLY A 301 -2.89 14.64 30.80
CA GLY A 301 -2.64 15.99 30.29
C GLY A 301 -1.87 16.07 28.96
N LYS A 302 -1.95 15.04 28.12
CA LYS A 302 -1.29 15.01 26.78
C LYS A 302 -1.71 16.19 25.92
N THR A 303 -3.00 16.33 25.66
CA THR A 303 -3.55 17.44 24.86
C THR A 303 -3.25 18.80 25.51
N SER A 304 -3.17 18.87 26.85
CA SER A 304 -2.77 20.09 27.59
C SER A 304 -1.31 20.49 27.37
N LEU A 305 -0.39 19.52 27.35
CA LEU A 305 1.02 19.76 27.01
C LEU A 305 1.14 20.31 25.58
N LEU A 306 0.40 19.72 24.64
CA LEU A 306 0.38 20.16 23.25
C LEU A 306 -0.35 21.49 23.04
N ASP A 307 -1.37 21.79 23.84
CA ASP A 307 -2.03 23.11 23.88
C ASP A 307 -1.06 24.20 24.36
N TYR A 308 -0.29 23.93 25.42
CA TYR A 308 0.74 24.85 25.90
C TYR A 308 1.81 25.13 24.82
N ILE A 309 2.39 24.07 24.24
CA ILE A 309 3.45 24.17 23.22
C ILE A 309 2.93 24.88 21.95
N ARG A 310 1.67 24.66 21.55
CA ARG A 310 1.03 25.37 20.41
C ARG A 310 0.60 26.80 20.72
N HIS A 311 0.62 27.22 21.99
CA HIS A 311 -0.04 28.43 22.49
C HIS A 311 -1.53 28.51 22.08
N ALA A 312 -2.23 27.37 22.07
CA ALA A 312 -3.60 27.23 21.59
C ALA A 312 -4.43 26.36 22.56
N ASN A 313 -5.73 26.59 22.67
CA ASN A 313 -6.62 25.81 23.55
C ASN A 313 -7.54 24.88 22.72
N VAL A 314 -6.98 23.79 22.17
CA VAL A 314 -7.77 22.81 21.40
C VAL A 314 -8.70 22.01 22.31
N THR A 315 -8.26 21.70 23.54
CA THR A 315 -9.05 21.02 24.59
C THR A 315 -10.40 21.68 24.88
N ALA A 316 -10.51 23.01 24.75
CA ALA A 316 -11.75 23.76 24.95
C ALA A 316 -12.69 23.77 23.72
N SER A 317 -12.23 23.24 22.58
CA SER A 317 -12.93 23.27 21.29
C SER A 317 -13.37 21.89 20.78
N GLU A 318 -12.74 20.80 21.24
CA GLU A 318 -13.08 19.44 20.84
C GLU A 318 -14.33 18.90 21.54
N ALA A 319 -15.12 18.12 20.81
CA ALA A 319 -16.36 17.54 21.30
C ALA A 319 -16.09 16.53 22.43
N GLY A 320 -16.47 16.89 23.66
CA GLY A 320 -16.23 16.07 24.85
C GLY A 320 -14.87 16.31 25.53
N GLY A 321 -14.08 17.30 25.09
CA GLY A 321 -12.82 17.67 25.74
C GLY A 321 -11.68 16.65 25.59
N ILE A 322 -11.76 15.77 24.59
CA ILE A 322 -10.77 14.71 24.33
C ILE A 322 -10.31 14.74 22.86
N THR A 323 -9.02 14.53 22.63
CA THR A 323 -8.47 14.27 21.29
C THR A 323 -9.15 13.02 20.70
N GLN A 324 -9.82 13.16 19.55
CA GLN A 324 -10.45 12.03 18.82
C GLN A 324 -9.73 11.65 17.52
N HIS A 325 -8.92 12.56 16.98
CA HIS A 325 -8.25 12.48 15.67
C HIS A 325 -6.73 12.56 15.85
N ILE A 326 -5.95 12.05 14.89
CA ILE A 326 -4.49 12.18 14.95
C ILE A 326 -4.09 13.54 14.38
N GLY A 327 -3.92 14.53 15.27
CA GLY A 327 -3.45 15.87 14.91
C GLY A 327 -1.95 15.87 14.62
N ALA A 328 -1.53 16.52 13.53
CA ALA A 328 -0.13 16.70 13.15
C ALA A 328 0.16 18.19 12.93
N TYR A 329 1.22 18.71 13.55
CA TYR A 329 1.58 20.13 13.48
C TYR A 329 3.07 20.37 13.78
N ARG A 330 3.59 21.52 13.36
CA ARG A 330 4.99 21.92 13.48
C ARG A 330 5.17 23.09 14.44
N VAL A 331 6.26 23.05 15.21
CA VAL A 331 6.65 24.04 16.22
C VAL A 331 8.10 24.42 15.96
N ASP A 332 8.42 25.71 16.06
CA ASP A 332 9.79 26.23 15.98
C ASP A 332 10.34 26.40 17.41
N VAL A 333 11.48 25.78 17.69
CA VAL A 333 12.21 25.85 18.97
C VAL A 333 13.65 26.26 18.64
N ASP A 334 14.04 27.48 19.03
CA ASP A 334 15.36 28.07 18.78
C ASP A 334 15.86 28.00 17.32
N GLY A 335 14.94 28.08 16.34
CA GLY A 335 15.25 27.98 14.92
C GLY A 335 15.39 26.54 14.40
N ARG A 336 14.99 25.56 15.21
CA ARG A 336 14.85 24.14 14.83
C ARG A 336 13.38 23.75 14.90
N ASP A 337 12.87 23.21 13.81
CA ASP A 337 11.49 22.73 13.78
C ASP A 337 11.35 21.33 14.40
N ILE A 338 10.26 21.12 15.14
CA ILE A 338 9.82 19.83 15.69
C ILE A 338 8.40 19.57 15.19
N THR A 339 8.14 18.37 14.65
CA THR A 339 6.80 17.98 14.19
C THR A 339 6.14 17.05 15.21
N PHE A 340 5.07 17.51 15.84
CA PHE A 340 4.33 16.76 16.86
C PHE A 340 3.12 16.04 16.28
N LEU A 341 2.91 14.80 16.73
CA LEU A 341 1.71 14.00 16.52
C LEU A 341 0.97 13.79 17.84
N ASP A 342 -0.24 14.35 17.94
CA ASP A 342 -1.16 14.06 19.05
C ASP A 342 -1.86 12.71 18.82
N THR A 343 -1.91 11.85 19.83
CA THR A 343 -2.61 10.57 19.73
C THR A 343 -3.65 10.39 20.84
N PRO A 344 -4.87 9.92 20.53
CA PRO A 344 -5.92 9.71 21.52
C PRO A 344 -5.47 8.78 22.66
N GLY A 345 -5.90 9.08 23.90
CA GLY A 345 -5.56 8.29 25.09
C GLY A 345 -6.39 7.02 25.27
N HIS A 346 -7.64 7.02 24.78
CA HIS A 346 -8.62 5.97 25.07
C HIS A 346 -8.28 4.65 24.36
N GLU A 347 -8.41 3.54 25.09
CA GLU A 347 -8.24 2.14 24.65
C GLU A 347 -8.85 1.78 23.26
N ALA A 348 -10.01 2.37 22.92
CA ALA A 348 -10.67 2.19 21.62
C ALA A 348 -9.80 2.61 20.41
N PHE A 349 -8.73 3.39 20.63
CA PHE A 349 -7.82 3.91 19.62
C PHE A 349 -6.40 3.34 19.71
N THR A 350 -6.21 2.14 20.27
CA THR A 350 -4.95 1.36 20.22
C THR A 350 -4.31 1.34 18.83
N THR A 351 -5.11 1.15 17.77
CA THR A 351 -4.62 1.16 16.37
C THR A 351 -4.08 2.51 15.92
N MET A 352 -4.60 3.62 16.45
CA MET A 352 -4.07 4.97 16.19
C MET A 352 -2.74 5.21 16.92
N ARG A 353 -2.59 4.72 18.16
CA ARG A 353 -1.32 4.78 18.89
C ARG A 353 -0.23 3.93 18.22
N ALA A 354 -0.57 2.71 17.78
CA ALA A 354 0.35 1.86 17.03
C ALA A 354 0.84 2.52 15.74
N ARG A 355 -0.06 3.15 14.97
CA ARG A 355 0.31 3.98 13.80
C ARG A 355 1.19 5.16 14.19
N GLY A 356 0.85 5.85 15.27
CA GLY A 356 1.62 6.98 15.80
C GLY A 356 3.07 6.62 16.14
N ALA A 357 3.31 5.47 16.76
CA ALA A 357 4.67 4.96 16.99
C ALA A 357 5.41 4.71 15.66
N GLN A 358 4.78 4.00 14.71
CA GLN A 358 5.41 3.60 13.45
C GLN A 358 5.80 4.75 12.51
N CYS A 359 5.30 5.96 12.73
CA CYS A 359 5.60 7.13 11.89
C CYS A 359 6.55 8.15 12.52
N THR A 360 7.09 7.87 13.73
CA THR A 360 7.87 8.84 14.52
C THR A 360 9.26 8.37 14.90
N ASP A 361 10.15 9.34 15.12
CA ASP A 361 11.54 9.13 15.50
C ASP A 361 11.71 9.05 17.03
N ILE A 362 10.84 9.76 17.77
CA ILE A 362 10.85 9.93 19.23
C ILE A 362 9.41 9.83 19.76
N ALA A 363 9.22 9.26 20.95
CA ALA A 363 7.93 9.17 21.63
C ALA A 363 8.00 9.79 23.04
N ILE A 364 7.20 10.83 23.29
CA ILE A 364 7.03 11.39 24.63
C ILE A 364 5.94 10.60 25.35
N LEU A 365 6.32 9.88 26.42
CA LEU A 365 5.40 9.18 27.29
C LEU A 365 4.98 10.09 28.46
N VAL A 366 3.74 10.58 28.45
CA VAL A 366 3.23 11.46 29.51
C VAL A 366 2.65 10.61 30.64
N VAL A 367 3.28 10.67 31.81
CA VAL A 367 2.85 9.95 33.02
C VAL A 367 2.54 10.97 34.11
N ALA A 368 1.38 10.87 34.75
CA ALA A 368 1.02 11.81 35.81
C ALA A 368 1.65 11.42 37.15
N ALA A 369 2.22 12.40 37.86
CA ALA A 369 2.93 12.20 39.12
C ALA A 369 2.04 11.82 40.31
N ASP A 370 0.73 12.04 40.23
CA ASP A 370 -0.27 11.64 41.22
C ASP A 370 -0.80 10.22 40.94
N ASP A 371 -1.20 9.94 39.70
CA ASP A 371 -1.79 8.66 39.30
C ASP A 371 -0.74 7.52 39.25
N GLY A 372 0.39 7.77 38.58
CA GLY A 372 1.43 6.78 38.27
C GLY A 372 1.22 6.06 36.93
N ILE A 373 1.80 4.88 36.78
CA ILE A 373 1.62 4.05 35.58
C ILE A 373 0.26 3.35 35.61
N MET A 374 -0.51 3.54 34.53
CA MET A 374 -1.82 2.95 34.28
C MET A 374 -1.76 1.99 33.07
N PRO A 375 -2.71 1.06 32.88
CA PRO A 375 -2.65 0.05 31.81
C PRO A 375 -2.42 0.62 30.40
N GLN A 376 -3.06 1.75 30.06
CA GLN A 376 -2.88 2.43 28.77
C GLN A 376 -1.48 3.06 28.59
N THR A 377 -0.77 3.34 29.68
CA THR A 377 0.65 3.72 29.66
C THR A 377 1.52 2.50 29.32
N VAL A 378 1.20 1.32 29.86
CA VAL A 378 1.89 0.05 29.51
C VAL A 378 1.66 -0.31 28.03
N GLU A 379 0.45 -0.12 27.52
CA GLU A 379 0.17 -0.25 26.07
C GLU A 379 1.01 0.71 25.22
N ALA A 380 1.14 1.97 25.63
CA ALA A 380 1.98 2.96 24.96
C ALA A 380 3.48 2.58 24.96
N ILE A 381 4.00 2.10 26.10
CA ILE A 381 5.37 1.56 26.23
C ILE A 381 5.58 0.41 25.24
N ASN A 382 4.64 -0.53 25.19
CA ASN A 382 4.70 -1.68 24.28
C ASN A 382 4.65 -1.26 22.81
N HIS A 383 3.84 -0.26 22.44
CA HIS A 383 3.82 0.29 21.08
C HIS A 383 5.13 1.00 20.69
N ALA A 384 5.71 1.79 21.60
CA ALA A 384 6.99 2.46 21.34
C ALA A 384 8.15 1.46 21.20
N LYS A 385 8.25 0.49 22.12
CA LYS A 385 9.21 -0.63 22.06
C LYS A 385 9.08 -1.44 20.76
N ALA A 386 7.85 -1.82 20.39
CA ALA A 386 7.59 -2.60 19.18
C ALA A 386 7.89 -1.86 17.86
N ALA A 387 7.94 -0.52 17.89
CA ALA A 387 8.32 0.31 16.75
C ALA A 387 9.79 0.76 16.76
N GLY A 388 10.58 0.43 17.80
CA GLY A 388 11.98 0.85 17.92
C GLY A 388 12.17 2.35 18.18
N VAL A 389 11.14 3.03 18.69
CA VAL A 389 11.14 4.49 18.91
C VAL A 389 11.81 4.81 20.24
N SER A 390 12.63 5.87 20.29
CA SER A 390 13.24 6.29 21.57
C SER A 390 12.20 6.98 22.43
N VAL A 391 12.07 6.53 23.67
CA VAL A 391 11.13 7.08 24.64
C VAL A 391 11.79 8.20 25.43
N ILE A 392 11.06 9.29 25.66
CA ILE A 392 11.35 10.32 26.66
C ILE A 392 10.14 10.37 27.58
N VAL A 393 10.33 10.33 28.90
CA VAL A 393 9.23 10.33 29.85
C VAL A 393 9.01 11.73 30.42
N ALA A 394 7.79 12.25 30.23
CA ALA A 394 7.36 13.52 30.79
C ALA A 394 6.48 13.26 32.04
N ILE A 395 7.02 13.51 33.22
CA ILE A 395 6.34 13.30 34.51
C ILE A 395 5.50 14.55 34.81
N ASN A 396 4.21 14.51 34.47
CA ASN A 396 3.32 15.67 34.45
C ASN A 396 2.51 15.86 35.75
N LYS A 397 1.86 17.02 35.88
CA LYS A 397 1.09 17.49 37.04
C LYS A 397 1.93 17.79 38.30
N MET A 398 3.19 18.19 38.13
CA MET A 398 4.09 18.61 39.24
C MET A 398 3.59 19.85 40.01
N ASP A 399 2.50 20.51 39.57
CA ASP A 399 1.81 21.57 40.31
C ASP A 399 0.87 21.06 41.44
N LYS A 400 0.77 19.74 41.64
CA LYS A 400 -0.03 19.13 42.72
C LYS A 400 0.83 18.75 43.93
N GLU A 401 0.33 19.04 45.13
CA GLU A 401 0.93 18.61 46.41
C GLU A 401 1.05 17.08 46.56
N ALA A 402 0.28 16.32 45.78
CA ALA A 402 0.31 14.85 45.74
C ALA A 402 1.24 14.26 44.67
N ALA A 403 1.99 15.10 43.93
CA ALA A 403 2.93 14.64 42.91
C ALA A 403 4.13 13.90 43.54
N ASN A 404 4.45 12.70 43.04
CA ASN A 404 5.58 11.89 43.47
C ASN A 404 6.33 11.32 42.25
N PRO A 405 7.42 11.97 41.78
CA PRO A 405 8.18 11.51 40.63
C PRO A 405 8.94 10.20 40.91
N ASP A 406 9.49 10.01 42.11
CA ASP A 406 10.25 8.83 42.51
C ASP A 406 9.43 7.54 42.35
N ARG A 407 8.14 7.59 42.72
CA ARG A 407 7.18 6.49 42.52
C ARG A 407 6.98 6.17 41.04
N VAL A 408 6.95 7.18 40.17
CA VAL A 408 6.84 6.97 38.71
C VAL A 408 8.12 6.32 38.18
N MET A 409 9.30 6.82 38.58
CA MET A 409 10.61 6.25 38.21
C MET A 409 10.75 4.77 38.63
N GLN A 410 10.28 4.43 39.83
CA GLN A 410 10.24 3.03 40.29
C GLN A 410 9.33 2.17 39.40
N GLN A 411 8.11 2.63 39.09
CA GLN A 411 7.18 1.88 38.24
C GLN A 411 7.66 1.75 36.79
N LEU A 412 8.37 2.74 36.23
CA LEU A 412 8.97 2.64 34.89
C LEU A 412 9.98 1.49 34.82
N THR A 413 10.77 1.32 35.89
CA THR A 413 11.79 0.27 35.99
C THR A 413 11.17 -1.14 35.97
N GLU A 414 9.97 -1.31 36.55
CA GLU A 414 9.19 -2.56 36.47
C GLU A 414 8.73 -2.91 35.04
N HIS A 415 8.66 -1.92 34.15
CA HIS A 415 8.35 -2.07 32.73
C HIS A 415 9.58 -1.99 31.81
N GLU A 416 10.77 -2.23 32.36
CA GLU A 416 12.06 -2.19 31.67
C GLU A 416 12.32 -0.83 30.97
N ILE A 417 11.89 0.28 31.59
CA ILE A 417 12.30 1.64 31.26
C ILE A 417 13.12 2.17 32.44
N ILE A 418 14.42 2.34 32.25
CA ILE A 418 15.33 2.74 33.32
C ILE A 418 15.64 4.25 33.16
N PRO A 419 15.35 5.09 34.17
CA PRO A 419 15.72 6.51 34.15
C PRO A 419 17.22 6.73 34.04
N GLU A 420 17.65 7.75 33.30
CA GLU A 420 19.06 8.18 33.22
C GLU A 420 19.69 8.43 34.60
N GLU A 421 18.94 9.03 35.54
CA GLU A 421 19.40 9.25 36.93
C GLU A 421 19.85 7.96 37.64
N TRP A 422 19.29 6.81 37.25
CA TRP A 422 19.59 5.50 37.84
C TRP A 422 20.59 4.69 36.97
N GLY A 423 21.21 5.34 35.98
CA GLY A 423 22.15 4.73 35.03
C GLY A 423 21.48 4.06 33.83
N GLY A 424 20.23 4.42 33.52
CA GLY A 424 19.49 3.97 32.35
C GLY A 424 19.74 4.80 31.08
N ASP A 425 18.87 4.60 30.09
CA ASP A 425 18.93 5.19 28.75
C ASP A 425 17.76 6.14 28.43
N THR A 426 16.80 6.28 29.35
CA THR A 426 15.54 6.99 29.12
C THR A 426 15.51 8.29 29.93
N PRO A 427 15.49 9.48 29.29
CA PRO A 427 15.34 10.75 29.99
C PRO A 427 13.97 10.86 30.66
N CYS A 428 13.95 11.26 31.93
CA CYS A 428 12.75 11.39 32.75
C CYS A 428 12.65 12.83 33.29
N ILE A 429 11.79 13.65 32.70
CA ILE A 429 11.73 15.10 32.95
C ILE A 429 10.45 15.46 33.73
N PRO A 430 10.55 16.10 34.91
CA PRO A 430 9.40 16.56 35.68
C PRO A 430 8.82 17.87 35.11
N ILE A 431 7.54 17.85 34.74
CA ILE A 431 6.85 18.98 34.09
C ILE A 431 5.51 19.33 34.74
N SER A 432 4.99 20.53 34.44
CA SER A 432 3.56 20.82 34.55
C SER A 432 3.06 21.54 33.31
N ALA A 433 2.26 20.81 32.51
CA ALA A 433 1.53 21.31 31.34
C ALA A 433 0.58 22.49 31.65
N LYS A 434 0.34 22.81 32.92
CA LYS A 434 -0.56 23.88 33.38
C LYS A 434 0.18 25.15 33.83
N THR A 435 1.40 25.03 34.34
CA THR A 435 2.22 26.19 34.75
C THR A 435 3.31 26.55 33.74
N GLY A 436 3.65 25.64 32.83
CA GLY A 436 4.77 25.79 31.89
C GLY A 436 6.09 25.20 32.37
N MET A 437 6.18 24.82 33.65
CA MET A 437 7.42 24.32 34.25
C MET A 437 7.93 23.05 33.54
N GLY A 438 9.22 23.03 33.21
CA GLY A 438 9.93 21.87 32.63
C GLY A 438 9.64 21.60 31.14
N ILE A 439 8.83 22.42 30.47
CA ILE A 439 8.47 22.20 29.07
C ILE A 439 9.61 22.59 28.14
N ASP A 440 10.33 23.67 28.45
CA ASP A 440 11.51 24.10 27.68
C ASP A 440 12.62 23.04 27.79
N ASP A 441 12.94 22.57 29.01
CA ASP A 441 13.85 21.45 29.28
C ASP A 441 13.50 20.18 28.48
N LEU A 442 12.20 19.88 28.34
CA LEU A 442 11.69 18.74 27.57
C LEU A 442 11.91 18.93 26.06
N LEU A 443 11.78 20.16 25.53
CA LEU A 443 12.04 20.47 24.12
C LEU A 443 13.53 20.47 23.80
N GLU A 444 14.38 20.95 24.72
CA GLU A 444 15.85 20.81 24.62
C GLU A 444 16.24 19.32 24.56
N MET A 445 15.71 18.47 25.46
CA MET A 445 16.03 17.04 25.49
C MET A 445 15.54 16.30 24.23
N VAL A 446 14.34 16.60 23.73
CA VAL A 446 13.84 16.08 22.44
C VAL A 446 14.81 16.44 21.30
N THR A 447 15.34 17.65 21.32
CA THR A 447 16.30 18.15 20.32
C THR A 447 17.66 17.44 20.44
N LEU A 448 18.15 17.21 21.66
CA LEU A 448 19.38 16.47 21.92
C LEU A 448 19.29 15.01 21.48
N VAL A 449 18.18 14.33 21.78
CA VAL A 449 17.92 12.95 21.34
C VAL A 449 17.77 12.87 19.81
N ALA A 450 17.24 13.91 19.16
CA ALA A 450 17.19 13.99 17.70
C ALA A 450 18.58 14.13 17.06
N ASP A 451 19.46 14.96 17.64
CA ASP A 451 20.85 15.10 17.19
C ASP A 451 21.64 13.79 17.37
N MET A 452 21.46 13.09 18.51
CA MET A 452 22.06 11.77 18.75
C MET A 452 21.61 10.69 17.76
N LYS A 453 20.46 10.86 17.10
CA LYS A 453 19.97 9.95 16.04
C LYS A 453 20.45 10.32 14.64
N GLU A 454 21.13 11.46 14.46
CA GLU A 454 21.54 12.01 13.16
C GLU A 454 20.40 11.97 12.10
N LEU A 455 19.20 12.42 12.46
CA LEU A 455 18.00 12.29 11.61
C LEU A 455 18.17 12.99 10.25
N LYS A 456 18.27 12.18 9.18
CA LYS A 456 18.53 12.61 7.81
C LYS A 456 17.35 12.31 6.87
N ALA A 457 17.28 13.05 5.76
CA ALA A 457 16.52 12.73 4.55
C ALA A 457 17.09 13.46 3.32
N ASN A 458 16.74 12.99 2.12
CA ASN A 458 17.03 13.65 0.85
C ASN A 458 15.76 14.38 0.33
N PRO A 459 15.66 15.71 0.45
CA PRO A 459 14.49 16.46 -0.02
C PRO A 459 14.37 16.53 -1.55
N ASP A 460 15.43 16.22 -2.30
CA ASP A 460 15.49 16.39 -3.76
C ASP A 460 14.90 15.20 -4.54
N ARG A 461 14.44 14.15 -3.83
CA ARG A 461 13.75 12.98 -4.40
C ARG A 461 12.22 13.12 -4.42
N ALA A 462 11.57 12.17 -5.10
CA ALA A 462 10.12 12.01 -5.08
C ALA A 462 9.63 11.74 -3.64
N ALA A 463 8.52 12.38 -3.25
CA ALA A 463 8.02 12.28 -1.88
C ALA A 463 7.61 10.85 -1.50
N LYS A 464 8.12 10.39 -0.35
CA LYS A 464 7.74 9.13 0.31
C LYS A 464 7.36 9.43 1.75
N GLY A 465 6.36 8.74 2.28
CA GLY A 465 5.91 8.92 3.66
C GLY A 465 4.69 8.09 3.99
N ILE A 466 3.88 8.54 4.95
CA ILE A 466 2.78 7.75 5.51
C ILE A 466 1.49 8.57 5.68
N VAL A 467 0.34 7.92 5.48
CA VAL A 467 -0.98 8.50 5.77
C VAL A 467 -1.22 8.47 7.28
N VAL A 468 -1.27 9.63 7.92
CA VAL A 468 -1.56 9.78 9.35
C VAL A 468 -3.05 9.51 9.61
N GLU A 469 -3.92 10.21 8.86
CA GLU A 469 -5.37 10.04 8.90
C GLU A 469 -5.99 10.34 7.52
N ALA A 470 -7.13 9.74 7.19
CA ALA A 470 -7.87 10.06 5.98
C ALA A 470 -9.40 10.00 6.21
N ARG A 471 -10.13 10.91 5.57
CA ARG A 471 -11.56 11.13 5.75
C ARG A 471 -12.22 11.62 4.46
N LEU A 472 -13.54 11.54 4.38
CA LEU A 472 -14.32 12.03 3.23
C LEU A 472 -15.01 13.36 3.60
N ASP A 473 -14.56 14.47 3.02
CA ASP A 473 -15.26 15.76 3.14
C ASP A 473 -16.31 15.94 2.04
N LYS A 474 -17.41 16.61 2.40
CA LYS A 474 -18.58 16.83 1.53
C LYS A 474 -18.33 17.87 0.43
N GLY A 475 -17.35 18.76 0.58
CA GLY A 475 -17.00 19.79 -0.42
C GLY A 475 -15.69 19.53 -1.16
N ARG A 476 -14.67 19.00 -0.45
CA ARG A 476 -13.31 18.74 -0.96
C ARG A 476 -13.13 17.32 -1.51
N GLY A 477 -14.01 16.39 -1.17
CA GLY A 477 -13.91 14.97 -1.52
C GLY A 477 -12.98 14.20 -0.57
N PRO A 478 -12.30 13.13 -1.03
CA PRO A 478 -11.31 12.42 -0.25
C PRO A 478 -10.15 13.35 0.16
N ILE A 479 -9.91 13.44 1.45
CA ILE A 479 -8.81 14.22 2.05
C ILE A 479 -7.99 13.32 2.97
N ALA A 480 -6.67 13.50 2.94
CA ALA A 480 -5.74 12.70 3.73
C ALA A 480 -4.67 13.60 4.34
N THR A 481 -4.51 13.52 5.66
CA THR A 481 -3.36 14.08 6.38
C THR A 481 -2.21 13.10 6.20
N ILE A 482 -1.15 13.55 5.55
CA ILE A 482 0.07 12.78 5.29
C ILE A 482 1.27 13.43 5.97
N LEU A 483 2.24 12.61 6.35
CA LEU A 483 3.54 13.03 6.85
C LEU A 483 4.59 12.63 5.82
N VAL A 484 5.26 13.62 5.21
CA VAL A 484 6.39 13.38 4.30
C VAL A 484 7.59 12.93 5.13
N GLN A 485 8.24 11.81 4.76
CA GLN A 485 9.43 11.29 5.46
C GLN A 485 10.71 11.47 4.64
N ASN A 486 10.64 11.29 3.31
CA ASN A 486 11.75 11.55 2.39
C ASN A 486 11.22 12.27 1.12
N GLY A 487 12.09 12.97 0.40
CA GLY A 487 11.72 13.76 -0.78
C GLY A 487 10.88 15.01 -0.50
N THR A 488 10.44 15.68 -1.56
CA THR A 488 9.54 16.85 -1.49
C THR A 488 8.29 16.61 -2.32
N LEU A 489 7.11 16.79 -1.72
CA LEU A 489 5.82 16.70 -2.41
C LEU A 489 5.41 18.05 -2.98
N ARG A 490 4.87 18.08 -4.20
CA ARG A 490 4.39 19.30 -4.87
C ARG A 490 2.91 19.21 -5.25
N THR A 491 2.28 20.38 -5.33
CA THR A 491 0.91 20.47 -5.87
C THR A 491 0.92 20.14 -7.37
N GLY A 492 0.10 19.18 -7.78
CA GLY A 492 0.04 18.66 -9.14
C GLY A 492 0.66 17.26 -9.32
N ASP A 493 1.41 16.78 -8.33
CA ASP A 493 2.01 15.44 -8.33
C ASP A 493 0.97 14.33 -8.29
N ILE A 494 1.32 13.16 -8.81
CA ILE A 494 0.52 11.94 -8.71
C ILE A 494 1.00 11.19 -7.48
N VAL A 495 0.08 10.72 -6.63
CA VAL A 495 0.39 9.98 -5.40
C VAL A 495 -0.36 8.66 -5.39
N VAL A 496 0.35 7.59 -5.02
CA VAL A 496 -0.22 6.30 -4.62
C VAL A 496 -0.11 6.20 -3.11
N ALA A 497 -1.24 6.03 -2.42
CA ALA A 497 -1.32 5.85 -0.98
C ALA A 497 -2.03 4.52 -0.71
N GLY A 498 -1.25 3.46 -0.45
CA GLY A 498 -1.75 2.08 -0.29
C GLY A 498 -2.59 1.58 -1.48
N THR A 499 -3.92 1.64 -1.32
CA THR A 499 -4.93 1.29 -2.34
C THR A 499 -5.69 2.49 -2.94
N ALA A 500 -5.30 3.72 -2.62
CA ALA A 500 -5.77 4.93 -3.31
C ALA A 500 -4.71 5.43 -4.29
N VAL A 501 -5.16 6.02 -5.41
CA VAL A 501 -4.32 6.79 -6.33
C VAL A 501 -5.04 8.08 -6.69
N GLY A 502 -4.30 9.15 -6.95
CA GLY A 502 -4.86 10.38 -7.49
C GLY A 502 -3.79 11.44 -7.73
N ARG A 503 -4.25 12.66 -8.00
CA ARG A 503 -3.38 13.81 -8.24
C ARG A 503 -3.64 14.88 -7.20
N VAL A 504 -2.58 15.38 -6.57
CA VAL A 504 -2.65 16.42 -5.55
C VAL A 504 -3.22 17.70 -6.17
N ARG A 505 -4.46 18.05 -5.84
CA ARG A 505 -5.15 19.25 -6.36
C ARG A 505 -4.82 20.52 -5.59
N ALA A 506 -4.67 20.36 -4.28
CA ALA A 506 -4.24 21.38 -3.33
C ALA A 506 -3.74 20.69 -2.07
N MET A 507 -2.73 21.28 -1.45
CA MET A 507 -2.23 20.92 -0.12
C MET A 507 -2.53 22.06 0.85
N THR A 508 -2.88 21.73 2.09
CA THR A 508 -3.07 22.69 3.18
C THR A 508 -2.25 22.30 4.40
N ASN A 509 -1.63 23.28 5.07
CA ASN A 509 -0.95 23.07 6.34
C ASN A 509 -1.96 22.94 7.50
N GLU A 510 -1.46 22.69 8.71
CA GLU A 510 -2.24 22.58 9.94
C GLU A 510 -3.03 23.86 10.31
N ARG A 511 -2.60 25.02 9.78
CA ARG A 511 -3.26 26.32 9.95
C ARG A 511 -4.37 26.57 8.91
N GLY A 512 -4.57 25.64 7.97
CA GLY A 512 -5.53 25.75 6.86
C GLY A 512 -5.04 26.60 5.68
N GLU A 513 -3.80 27.08 5.72
CA GLU A 513 -3.18 27.86 4.66
C GLU A 513 -2.73 26.94 3.51
N ARG A 514 -2.76 27.44 2.28
CA ARG A 514 -2.38 26.63 1.10
C ARG A 514 -0.87 26.66 0.88
N VAL A 515 -0.26 25.48 0.85
CA VAL A 515 1.16 25.29 0.56
C VAL A 515 1.35 24.67 -0.83
N GLN A 516 2.41 25.08 -1.55
CA GLN A 516 2.70 24.56 -2.90
C GLN A 516 3.65 23.36 -2.87
N GLU A 517 4.55 23.32 -1.88
CA GLU A 517 5.57 22.29 -1.68
C GLU A 517 5.56 21.85 -0.19
N ALA A 518 5.93 20.60 0.08
CA ALA A 518 6.09 20.05 1.43
C ALA A 518 7.31 19.11 1.47
N GLY A 519 8.36 19.50 2.20
CA GLY A 519 9.60 18.73 2.33
C GLY A 519 9.53 17.66 3.44
N PRO A 520 10.66 16.99 3.76
CA PRO A 520 10.75 15.97 4.81
C PRO A 520 10.29 16.47 6.19
N SER A 521 9.68 15.57 6.96
CA SER A 521 9.04 15.79 8.27
C SER A 521 7.89 16.80 8.29
N VAL A 522 7.42 17.32 7.14
CA VAL A 522 6.28 18.27 7.10
C VAL A 522 4.94 17.51 7.01
N PRO A 523 3.98 17.79 7.91
CA PRO A 523 2.62 17.30 7.79
C PRO A 523 1.79 18.18 6.84
N VAL A 524 1.00 17.58 5.95
CA VAL A 524 0.06 18.30 5.07
C VAL A 524 -1.24 17.53 4.85
N GLU A 525 -2.37 18.25 4.79
CA GLU A 525 -3.65 17.70 4.33
C GLU A 525 -3.75 17.84 2.81
N ILE A 526 -3.73 16.71 2.10
CA ILE A 526 -3.83 16.66 0.63
C ILE A 526 -5.27 16.39 0.16
N THR A 527 -5.58 16.90 -1.02
CA THR A 527 -6.88 16.73 -1.71
C THR A 527 -6.69 16.15 -3.11
N GLY A 528 -7.65 15.35 -3.59
CA GLY A 528 -7.67 14.87 -4.99
C GLY A 528 -7.31 13.40 -5.23
N LEU A 529 -7.22 12.59 -4.17
CA LEU A 529 -7.24 11.13 -4.27
C LEU A 529 -8.61 10.65 -4.80
N ALA A 530 -8.63 9.56 -5.57
CA ALA A 530 -9.87 9.01 -6.12
C ALA A 530 -10.76 8.32 -5.07
N GLU A 531 -10.14 7.78 -4.03
CA GLU A 531 -10.76 7.10 -2.89
C GLU A 531 -10.05 7.54 -1.60
N VAL A 532 -10.65 7.27 -0.44
CA VAL A 532 -10.02 7.51 0.88
C VAL A 532 -9.04 6.35 1.16
N PRO A 533 -7.72 6.61 1.36
CA PRO A 533 -6.75 5.57 1.73
C PRO A 533 -6.96 5.10 3.18
N SER A 534 -6.35 3.99 3.57
CA SER A 534 -6.30 3.61 4.99
C SER A 534 -5.23 4.43 5.71
N GLY A 535 -5.54 4.96 6.89
CA GLY A 535 -4.50 5.53 7.76
C GLY A 535 -3.49 4.45 8.15
N GLY A 536 -2.20 4.73 7.97
CA GLY A 536 -1.10 3.77 8.08
C GLY A 536 -0.62 3.21 6.73
N ASP A 537 -1.37 3.42 5.64
CA ASP A 537 -0.85 3.12 4.30
C ASP A 537 0.36 4.02 3.99
N VAL A 538 1.45 3.44 3.47
CA VAL A 538 2.59 4.18 2.90
C VAL A 538 2.13 4.90 1.63
N PHE A 539 2.54 6.17 1.47
CA PHE A 539 2.39 6.92 0.23
C PHE A 539 3.71 7.11 -0.50
N ASN A 540 3.66 7.11 -1.83
CA ASN A 540 4.75 7.47 -2.71
C ASN A 540 4.23 8.40 -3.82
N ALA A 541 4.98 9.45 -4.13
CA ALA A 541 4.79 10.27 -5.32
C ALA A 541 5.41 9.58 -6.54
N VAL A 542 4.71 9.63 -7.69
CA VAL A 542 5.00 8.79 -8.86
C VAL A 542 4.88 9.58 -10.16
N SER A 543 5.61 9.17 -11.20
CA SER A 543 5.67 9.91 -12.48
C SER A 543 4.59 9.48 -13.51
N ASP A 544 4.17 8.21 -13.51
CA ASP A 544 3.16 7.68 -14.46
C ASP A 544 1.87 7.27 -13.75
N GLU A 545 0.80 8.04 -13.99
CA GLU A 545 -0.54 7.82 -13.44
C GLU A 545 -1.19 6.51 -13.94
N ARG A 546 -0.77 5.97 -15.09
CA ARG A 546 -1.32 4.74 -15.66
C ARG A 546 -0.77 3.50 -14.96
N LEU A 547 0.56 3.43 -14.79
CA LEU A 547 1.21 2.34 -14.06
C LEU A 547 0.82 2.36 -12.57
N ALA A 548 0.66 3.56 -11.99
CA ALA A 548 0.15 3.76 -10.64
C ALA A 548 -1.28 3.20 -10.41
N ARG A 549 -2.16 3.31 -11.41
CA ARG A 549 -3.51 2.72 -11.37
C ARG A 549 -3.47 1.20 -11.49
N GLU A 550 -2.65 0.66 -12.40
CA GLU A 550 -2.46 -0.79 -12.57
C GLU A 550 -1.96 -1.45 -11.27
N LEU A 551 -0.99 -0.82 -10.60
CA LEU A 551 -0.51 -1.24 -9.28
C LEU A 551 -1.62 -1.24 -8.21
N VAL A 552 -2.43 -0.17 -8.15
CA VAL A 552 -3.54 -0.07 -7.20
C VAL A 552 -4.63 -1.11 -7.48
N GLU A 553 -4.88 -1.46 -8.75
CA GLU A 553 -5.81 -2.53 -9.11
C GLU A 553 -5.30 -3.91 -8.66
N GLN A 554 -4.00 -4.20 -8.79
CA GLN A 554 -3.37 -5.43 -8.28
C GLN A 554 -3.44 -5.51 -6.74
N ARG A 555 -3.10 -4.43 -6.03
CA ARG A 555 -3.25 -4.35 -4.56
C ARG A 555 -4.72 -4.52 -4.12
N LYS A 556 -5.68 -4.06 -4.95
CA LYS A 556 -7.12 -4.24 -4.72
C LYS A 556 -7.63 -5.65 -5.02
N SER A 557 -7.04 -6.42 -5.93
CA SER A 557 -7.38 -7.84 -6.10
C SER A 557 -6.79 -8.67 -4.96
N GLN A 558 -5.52 -8.45 -4.61
CA GLN A 558 -4.85 -9.12 -3.48
C GLN A 558 -5.62 -8.95 -2.17
N LYS A 559 -5.91 -7.71 -1.73
CA LYS A 559 -6.70 -7.47 -0.49
C LYS A 559 -8.10 -8.11 -0.54
N LYS A 560 -8.72 -8.28 -1.72
CA LYS A 560 -10.02 -8.99 -1.85
C LYS A 560 -9.88 -10.51 -1.72
N GLU A 561 -8.83 -11.08 -2.29
CA GLU A 561 -8.51 -12.50 -2.18
C GLU A 561 -8.12 -12.88 -0.75
N GLU A 562 -7.35 -12.03 -0.06
CA GLU A 562 -7.07 -12.17 1.38
C GLU A 562 -8.35 -12.18 2.22
N ILE A 563 -9.24 -11.19 2.03
CA ILE A 563 -10.53 -11.12 2.75
C ILE A 563 -11.46 -12.29 2.41
N PHE A 564 -11.35 -12.88 1.22
CA PHE A 564 -12.09 -14.08 0.84
C PHE A 564 -11.51 -15.34 1.53
N ASN A 565 -10.19 -15.49 1.52
CA ASN A 565 -9.46 -16.57 2.17
C ASN A 565 -9.61 -16.54 3.70
N SER A 566 -9.64 -15.35 4.31
CA SER A 566 -9.87 -15.17 5.76
C SER A 566 -11.33 -15.32 6.19
N ARG A 567 -12.24 -15.62 5.25
CA ARG A 567 -13.66 -15.94 5.49
C ARG A 567 -14.02 -17.38 5.09
N THR A 568 -13.07 -18.12 4.51
CA THR A 568 -13.22 -19.52 4.10
C THR A 568 -12.30 -20.49 4.86
N LYS A 569 -11.39 -19.94 5.68
CA LYS A 569 -10.82 -20.58 6.86
C LYS A 569 -11.63 -20.23 8.11
#